data_AF-A0A920B403-F1
#
_entry.id   AF-A0A920B403-F1
#
_cell.length_a   1.000
_cell.length_b   1.000
_cell.length_c   1.000
_cell.angle_alpha   90.00
_cell.angle_beta   90.00
_cell.angle_gamma   90.00
#
_symmetry.space_group_name_H-M   'P 1'
#
loop_
_entity.id
_entity.type
_entity.pdbx_description
1 polymer ?
#
loop_
_entity_poly.entity_id
_entity_poly.type
_entity_poly.pdbx_seq_one_letter_code
_entity_poly.pdbx_strand_id
1 'polypeptide(L)' 'MRISAKNQIKGKVTSVIHGSSYSQVSVEQTDADGNLTGSFVHAAVPVDICKDMELGKGNVVTCIFPAAAVIIGKH' A
#
# COMPACT_ATOMS: atom_id res chain seq x y z
N MET A 1 -7.32 -13.21 6.92
CA MET A 1 -6.17 -12.63 7.65
C MET A 1 -6.68 -11.92 8.89
N ARG A 2 -6.13 -12.18 10.09
CA ARG A 2 -6.49 -11.45 11.33
C ARG A 2 -5.29 -10.62 11.75
N ILE A 3 -5.40 -9.29 11.70
CA ILE A 3 -4.32 -8.33 12.03
C ILE A 3 -4.87 -7.30 13.02
N SER A 4 -4.05 -6.91 14.00
CA SER A 4 -4.42 -5.94 15.05
C SER A 4 -4.41 -4.48 14.59
N ALA A 5 -3.65 -4.15 13.54
CA ALA A 5 -3.65 -2.84 12.92
C ALA A 5 -5.06 -2.47 12.41
N LYS A 6 -5.57 -1.34 12.89
CA LYS A 6 -6.94 -0.87 12.59
C LYS A 6 -7.08 -0.29 11.18
N ASN A 7 -6.02 0.30 10.63
CA ASN A 7 -6.05 0.88 9.31
C ASN A 7 -5.65 -0.18 8.29
N GLN A 8 -6.62 -0.59 7.48
CA GLN A 8 -6.45 -1.56 6.40
C GLN A 8 -7.17 -1.02 5.17
N ILE A 9 -6.43 -0.72 4.12
CA ILE A 9 -6.99 -0.13 2.90
C ILE A 9 -6.70 -1.08 1.74
N LYS A 10 -7.76 -1.55 1.08
CA LYS A 10 -7.64 -2.33 -0.16
C LYS A 10 -7.29 -1.42 -1.32
N GLY A 11 -6.48 -1.94 -2.23
CA GLY A 11 -6.12 -1.23 -3.43
C GLY A 11 -5.40 -2.08 -4.46
N LYS A 12 -5.09 -1.44 -5.58
CA LYS A 12 -4.35 -2.04 -6.69
C LYS A 12 -3.02 -1.34 -6.86
N VAL A 13 -1.94 -2.10 -6.98
CA VAL A 13 -0.61 -1.54 -7.23
C VAL A 13 -0.59 -0.88 -8.61
N THR A 14 -0.22 0.39 -8.68
CA THR A 14 -0.12 1.15 -9.93
C THR A 14 1.31 1.28 -10.42
N SER A 15 2.28 1.28 -9.50
CA SER A 15 3.71 1.35 -9.81
C SER A 15 4.56 0.75 -8.68
N VAL A 16 5.69 0.15 -9.06
CA VAL A 16 6.75 -0.29 -8.16
C VAL A 16 8.07 0.20 -8.73
N ILE A 17 8.82 0.95 -7.94
CA ILE A 17 10.13 1.49 -8.31
C ILE A 17 11.16 0.93 -7.34
N HIS A 18 12.05 0.06 -7.83
CA HIS A 18 13.10 -0.55 -7.02
C HIS A 18 14.29 0.40 -6.86
N GLY A 19 14.63 0.76 -5.63
CA GLY A 19 15.89 1.39 -5.27
C GLY A 19 16.94 0.38 -4.83
N SER A 20 18.04 0.88 -4.25
CA SER A 20 19.14 0.04 -3.74
C SER A 20 18.74 -0.79 -2.51
N SER A 21 18.00 -0.20 -1.57
CA SER A 21 17.58 -0.87 -0.32
C SER A 21 16.06 -0.98 -0.18
N TYR A 22 15.31 0.00 -0.70
CA TYR A 22 13.85 0.06 -0.61
C TYR A 22 13.24 0.22 -2.01
N SER A 23 12.04 -0.31 -2.16
CA SER A 23 11.16 -0.09 -3.29
C SER A 23 10.03 0.85 -2.87
N GLN A 24 9.76 1.84 -3.72
CA GLN A 24 8.58 2.66 -3.58
C GLN A 24 7.41 1.97 -4.29
N VAL A 25 6.35 1.69 -3.54
CA VAL A 25 5.13 1.04 -4.04
C VAL A 25 4.00 2.06 -3.97
N SER A 26 3.35 2.30 -5.10
CA SER A 26 2.16 3.14 -5.21
C SER A 26 0.93 2.26 -5.34
N VAL A 27 -0.04 2.44 -4.45
CA VAL A 27 -1.29 1.68 -4.41
C VAL A 27 -2.46 2.64 -4.57
N GLU A 28 -3.27 2.44 -5.58
CA GLU A 28 -4.53 3.15 -5.74
C GLU A 28 -5.63 2.44 -4.96
N GLN A 29 -6.35 3.18 -4.14
CA GLN A 29 -7.39 2.64 -3.29
C GLN A 29 -8.58 2.18 -4.12
N THR A 30 -9.25 1.14 -3.65
CA THR A 30 -10.52 0.67 -4.22
C THR A 30 -11.67 0.97 -3.28
N ASP A 31 -12.86 1.25 -3.83
CA ASP A 31 -14.11 1.33 -3.08
C ASP A 31 -14.57 -0.07 -2.59
N ALA A 32 -15.77 -0.13 -2.00
CA ALA A 32 -16.36 -1.38 -1.54
C ALA A 32 -16.65 -2.37 -2.68
N ASP A 33 -16.87 -1.86 -3.88
CA ASP A 33 -17.21 -2.63 -5.09
C ASP A 33 -15.96 -3.01 -5.91
N GLY A 34 -14.77 -2.55 -5.50
CA GLY A 34 -13.50 -2.84 -6.14
C GLY A 34 -13.08 -1.85 -7.24
N ASN A 35 -13.81 -0.75 -7.42
CA ASN A 35 -13.46 0.29 -8.39
C ASN A 35 -12.39 1.22 -7.83
N LEU A 36 -11.52 1.72 -8.71
CA LEU A 36 -10.45 2.64 -8.37
C LEU A 36 -11.03 4.02 -8.01
N THR A 37 -10.55 4.61 -6.91
CA THR A 37 -11.08 5.87 -6.37
C THR A 37 -10.25 7.10 -6.74
N GLY A 38 -9.10 6.93 -7.40
CA GLY A 38 -8.13 8.01 -7.65
C GLY A 38 -7.35 8.46 -6.41
N SER A 39 -7.55 7.82 -5.25
CA SER A 39 -6.80 8.09 -4.03
C SER A 39 -5.64 7.11 -3.88
N PHE A 40 -4.49 7.59 -3.40
CA PHE A 40 -3.26 6.79 -3.37
C PHE A 40 -2.67 6.63 -1.97
N VAL A 41 -2.10 5.46 -1.72
CA VAL A 41 -1.23 5.17 -0.59
C VAL A 41 0.15 4.79 -1.12
N HIS A 42 1.18 5.42 -0.58
CA HIS A 42 2.57 5.12 -0.92
C HIS A 42 3.23 4.38 0.24
N ALA A 43 3.96 3.32 -0.08
CA ALA A 43 4.72 2.53 0.88
C ALA A 43 6.17 2.40 0.44
N ALA A 44 7.08 2.46 1.41
CA ALA A 44 8.47 2.05 1.22
C ALA A 44 8.62 0.63 1.77
N VAL A 45 8.96 -0.32 0.89
CA VAL A 45 9.11 -1.75 1.22
C VAL A 45 10.54 -2.17 0.92
N PRO A 46 11.25 -2.89 1.80
CA PRO A 46 12.58 -3.42 1.48
C PRO A 46 12.60 -4.16 0.13
N VAL A 47 13.64 -3.94 -0.67
CA VAL A 47 13.69 -4.40 -2.06
C VAL A 47 13.65 -5.91 -2.21
N ASP A 48 14.25 -6.63 -1.28
CA ASP A 48 14.23 -8.09 -1.18
C ASP A 48 12.81 -8.60 -0.92
N ILE A 49 12.10 -8.03 0.05
CA ILE A 49 10.70 -8.38 0.36
C ILE A 49 9.77 -8.05 -0.82
N CYS A 50 9.97 -6.91 -1.46
CA CYS A 50 9.16 -6.49 -2.60
C CYS A 50 9.28 -7.49 -3.78
N LYS A 51 10.49 -8.01 -4.01
CA LYS A 51 10.76 -9.04 -5.03
C LYS A 51 10.22 -10.42 -4.63
N ASP A 52 10.39 -10.81 -3.37
CA ASP A 52 9.89 -12.09 -2.84
C ASP A 52 8.36 -12.18 -2.90
N MET A 53 7.67 -11.06 -2.62
CA MET A 53 6.22 -10.95 -2.76
C MET A 53 5.75 -10.80 -4.21
N GLU A 54 6.66 -10.76 -5.18
CA GLU A 54 6.40 -10.52 -6.61
C GLU A 54 5.51 -9.28 -6.84
N LEU A 55 5.72 -8.23 -6.05
CA LEU A 55 4.92 -7.01 -6.13
C LEU A 55 5.21 -6.28 -7.44
N GLY A 56 4.15 -6.09 -8.22
CA GLY A 56 4.15 -5.45 -9.51
C GLY A 56 2.82 -4.77 -9.81
N LYS A 57 2.81 -4.00 -10.89
CA LYS A 57 1.62 -3.29 -11.35
C LYS A 57 0.48 -4.27 -11.58
N GLY A 58 -0.68 -3.97 -10.99
CA GLY A 58 -1.90 -4.73 -11.16
C GLY A 58 -2.22 -5.70 -10.02
N ASN A 59 -1.28 -5.99 -9.11
CA ASN A 59 -1.59 -6.80 -7.95
C ASN A 59 -2.63 -6.12 -7.04
N VAL A 60 -3.55 -6.92 -6.51
CA VAL A 60 -4.50 -6.49 -5.49
C VAL A 60 -3.85 -6.69 -4.13
N VAL A 61 -3.73 -5.61 -3.37
CA VAL A 61 -3.01 -5.59 -2.08
C VAL A 61 -3.86 -4.91 -1.01
N THR A 62 -3.45 -5.09 0.25
CA THR A 62 -4.02 -4.35 1.38
C THR A 62 -2.91 -3.59 2.08
N CYS A 63 -2.97 -2.26 2.06
CA CYS A 63 -2.07 -1.40 2.80
C CYS A 63 -2.44 -1.43 4.28
N ILE A 64 -1.46 -1.74 5.14
CA ILE A 64 -1.67 -1.92 6.58
C ILE A 64 -0.67 -1.03 7.33
N PHE A 65 -1.17 -0.22 8.27
CA PHE A 65 -0.31 0.61 9.12
C PHE A 65 -0.94 0.79 10.51
N PRO A 66 -0.12 0.87 11.58
CA PRO A 66 -0.63 1.03 12.93
C PRO A 66 -1.34 2.39 13.10
N ALA A 67 -2.39 2.42 13.92
CA ALA A 67 -3.10 3.66 14.22
C ALA A 67 -2.18 4.73 14.85
N ALA A 68 -1.17 4.30 15.61
CA ALA A 68 -0.18 5.18 16.21
C ALA A 68 0.72 5.92 15.20
N ALA A 69 0.79 5.49 13.93
CA ALA A 69 1.57 6.15 12.90
C ALA A 69 0.77 7.22 12.11
N VAL A 70 -0.52 7.38 12.40
CA VAL A 70 -1.38 8.35 11.70
C VAL A 70 -1.26 9.71 12.36
N ILE A 71 -0.95 10.73 11.56
CA ILE A 71 -0.93 12.13 11.97
C ILE A 71 -2.17 12.81 11.39
N ILE A 72 -2.91 13.55 12.22
CA ILE A 72 -4.13 14.28 11.82
C ILE A 72 -3.82 15.77 11.71
N GLY A 73 -4.02 16.35 10.53
CA GLY A 73 -4.03 17.80 10.31
C GLY A 73 -5.46 18.32 10.23
N LYS A 74 -5.75 19.43 10.93
CA LYS A 74 -7.03 20.14 10.85
C LYS A 74 -6.82 21.48 10.13
N HIS A 75 -7.72 21.83 9.23
CA HIS A 75 -7.81 23.14 8.59
C HIS A 75 -8.86 24.00 9.29
#